data_AF-A0AAV6GYC5-F1
#
_entry.id   AF-A0AAV6GYC5-F1
#
_cell.length_a   1.000
_cell.length_b   1.000
_cell.length_c   1.000
_cell.angle_alpha   90.00
_cell.angle_beta   90.00
_cell.angle_gamma   90.00
#
_symmetry.space_group_name_H-M   'P 1'
#
loop_
_entity.id
_entity.type
_entity.pdbx_description
1 polymer ?
#
loop_
_entity_poly.entity_id
_entity_poly.type
_entity_poly.pdbx_seq_one_letter_code
_entity_poly.pdbx_strand_id
1 'polypeptide(L)'
;MVVRNDGVVLGAHCNCTAGLGESCSHVSAVLFSIWQHNNGRNEAIAVTSKKCKWATPSEDSVKKVEYQQGKDIIFNNSQQYKKGQSSKGHSAPPAFPPLTAAEQAQLYNTLSQCRTQEEQIIKPVVLSVVKEYAASYVPKAVMLDLPEPLTNLYDKQAR
;
A
#
# COMPACT_ATOMS: atom_id res chain seq x y z
N MET A 1 22.39 -29.20 -23.44
CA MET A 1 22.52 -27.77 -23.81
C MET A 1 23.72 -27.65 -24.72
N VAL A 2 23.56 -27.00 -25.87
CA VAL A 2 24.61 -26.76 -26.86
C VAL A 2 24.86 -25.25 -26.88
N VAL A 3 26.11 -24.85 -26.68
CA VAL A 3 26.53 -23.45 -26.61
C VAL A 3 27.70 -23.26 -27.57
N ARG A 4 27.69 -22.16 -28.32
CA ARG A 4 28.81 -21.74 -29.16
C ARG A 4 29.91 -21.09 -28.32
N ASN A 5 31.09 -20.94 -28.91
CA ASN A 5 32.24 -20.32 -28.25
C ASN A 5 32.04 -18.81 -27.94
N ASP A 6 31.02 -18.18 -28.55
CA ASP A 6 30.58 -16.80 -28.29
C ASP A 6 29.60 -16.69 -27.11
N GLY A 7 29.27 -17.81 -26.44
CA GLY A 7 28.31 -17.84 -25.33
C GLY A 7 26.84 -17.89 -25.75
N VAL A 8 26.55 -18.00 -27.06
CA VAL A 8 25.18 -18.11 -27.56
C VAL A 8 24.68 -19.55 -27.38
N VAL A 9 23.54 -19.70 -26.70
CA VAL A 9 22.87 -21.00 -26.53
C VAL A 9 22.13 -21.35 -27.81
N LEU A 10 22.52 -22.44 -28.47
CA LEU A 10 21.90 -22.92 -29.72
C LEU A 10 20.71 -23.85 -29.47
N GLY A 11 20.68 -24.52 -28.33
CA GLY A 11 19.59 -25.42 -27.98
C GLY A 11 19.79 -26.05 -26.62
N ALA A 12 18.70 -26.41 -25.96
CA ALA A 12 18.73 -27.04 -24.66
C ALA A 12 17.69 -28.16 -24.61
N HIS A 13 18.16 -29.40 -24.74
CA HIS A 13 17.33 -30.59 -24.61
C HIS A 13 17.43 -31.18 -23.19
N CYS A 14 16.31 -31.63 -22.66
CA CYS A 14 16.25 -32.36 -21.39
C CYS A 14 15.46 -33.66 -21.60
N ASN A 15 15.94 -34.76 -21.03
CA ASN A 15 15.32 -36.08 -21.14
C ASN A 15 14.25 -36.35 -20.06
N CYS A 16 13.85 -35.34 -19.29
CA CYS A 16 12.74 -35.49 -18.36
C CYS A 16 11.42 -35.71 -19.11
N THR A 17 10.40 -36.28 -18.46
CA THR A 17 9.09 -36.58 -19.07
C THR A 17 8.43 -35.35 -19.71
N ALA A 18 8.66 -34.16 -19.14
CA ALA A 18 8.19 -32.88 -19.71
C ALA A 18 9.11 -32.31 -20.81
N GLY A 19 10.31 -32.86 -20.98
CA GLY A 19 11.36 -32.38 -21.90
C GLY A 19 11.32 -33.02 -23.29
N LEU A 20 10.44 -34.00 -23.51
CA LEU A 20 10.14 -34.55 -24.84
C LEU A 20 9.50 -33.51 -25.78
N GLY A 21 8.98 -32.39 -25.24
CA GLY A 21 8.47 -31.24 -25.98
C GLY A 21 9.46 -30.06 -26.05
N GLU A 22 10.77 -30.31 -25.97
CA GLU A 22 11.90 -29.37 -26.09
C GLU A 22 12.01 -28.28 -25.00
N SER A 23 10.92 -27.90 -24.33
CA SER A 23 10.87 -26.84 -23.33
C SER A 23 10.32 -27.35 -21.99
N CYS A 24 11.20 -27.84 -21.12
CA CYS A 24 10.83 -28.17 -19.74
C CYS A 24 11.30 -27.10 -18.74
N SER A 25 10.74 -27.13 -17.53
CA SER A 25 11.12 -26.24 -16.44
C SER A 25 12.62 -26.29 -16.10
N HIS A 26 13.29 -27.44 -16.25
CA HIS A 26 14.73 -27.55 -16.08
C HIS A 26 15.50 -26.70 -17.10
N VAL A 27 15.09 -26.75 -18.37
CA VAL A 27 15.69 -25.94 -19.44
C VAL A 27 15.45 -24.45 -19.17
N SER A 28 14.22 -24.07 -18.82
CA SER A 28 13.88 -22.68 -18.49
C SER A 28 14.67 -22.15 -17.28
N ALA A 29 14.82 -22.95 -16.22
CA ALA A 29 15.58 -22.56 -15.03
C ALA A 29 17.06 -22.32 -15.34
N VAL A 30 17.68 -23.18 -16.15
CA VAL A 30 19.07 -23.02 -16.57
C VAL A 30 19.24 -21.77 -17.43
N LEU A 31 18.39 -21.56 -18.45
CA LEU A 31 18.45 -20.35 -19.29
C LEU A 31 18.21 -19.07 -18.47
N PHE A 32 17.28 -19.10 -17.53
CA PHE A 32 16.99 -17.98 -16.64
C PHE A 32 18.18 -17.66 -15.73
N SER A 33 18.89 -18.67 -15.22
CA SER A 33 20.09 -18.46 -14.39
C SER A 33 21.22 -17.78 -15.18
N ILE A 34 21.42 -18.16 -16.44
CA ILE A 34 22.41 -17.53 -17.33
C ILE A 34 21.99 -16.09 -17.65
N TRP A 35 20.71 -15.88 -17.95
CA TRP A 35 20.18 -14.54 -18.20
C TRP A 35 20.35 -13.63 -16.97
N GLN A 36 20.02 -14.12 -15.78
CA GLN A 36 20.23 -13.41 -14.52
C GLN A 36 21.71 -13.14 -14.24
N HIS A 37 22.61 -14.05 -14.58
CA HIS A 37 24.04 -13.80 -14.44
C HIS A 37 24.54 -12.68 -15.38
N ASN A 38 24.05 -12.68 -16.62
CA ASN A 38 24.50 -11.73 -17.65
C ASN A 38 23.78 -10.36 -17.60
N ASN A 39 22.52 -10.33 -17.15
CA ASN A 39 21.64 -9.15 -17.19
C ASN A 39 21.11 -8.75 -15.80
N GLY A 40 21.34 -9.59 -14.79
CA GLY A 40 20.99 -9.25 -13.42
C GLY A 40 21.75 -8.01 -12.98
N ARG A 41 21.11 -7.20 -12.15
CA ARG A 41 21.78 -6.06 -11.53
C ARG A 41 22.94 -6.61 -10.68
N ASN A 42 24.14 -6.05 -10.86
CA ASN A 42 25.35 -6.33 -10.06
C ASN A 42 25.22 -5.87 -8.59
N GLU A 43 24.04 -6.04 -8.00
CA GLU A 43 23.80 -5.72 -6.60
C GLU A 43 23.84 -7.01 -5.80
N ALA A 44 24.94 -7.20 -5.08
CA ALA A 44 25.15 -8.33 -4.16
C ALA A 44 24.14 -8.37 -3.00
N ILE A 45 23.24 -7.38 -2.91
CA ILE A 45 22.32 -7.18 -1.79
C ILE A 45 20.93 -6.92 -2.35
N ALA A 46 19.99 -7.79 -2.01
CA ALA A 46 18.57 -7.63 -2.35
C ALA A 46 18.05 -6.27 -1.86
N VAL A 47 17.10 -5.68 -2.60
CA VAL A 47 16.49 -4.39 -2.24
C VAL A 47 15.86 -4.38 -0.83
N THR A 48 15.42 -5.55 -0.34
CA THR A 48 14.91 -5.76 1.02
C THR A 48 16.01 -5.81 2.09
N SER A 49 17.23 -6.17 1.71
CA SER A 49 18.40 -6.25 2.61
C SER A 49 19.14 -4.92 2.73
N LYS A 50 18.79 -3.91 1.92
CA LYS A 50 19.28 -2.55 2.06
C LYS A 50 18.48 -1.85 3.15
N LYS A 51 19.16 -1.16 4.08
CA LYS A 51 18.48 -0.34 5.11
C LYS A 51 17.54 0.65 4.41
N CYS A 52 16.28 0.67 4.80
CA CYS A 52 15.30 1.64 4.31
C CYS A 52 15.81 3.05 4.60
N LYS A 53 16.08 3.81 3.53
CA LYS A 53 16.36 5.24 3.62
C LYS A 53 15.05 5.95 3.31
N TRP A 54 14.43 6.53 4.33
CA TRP A 54 13.36 7.49 4.10
C TRP A 54 13.96 8.66 3.34
N ALA A 55 13.36 9.01 2.20
CA ALA A 55 13.74 10.23 1.51
C ALA A 55 13.33 11.40 2.41
N THR A 56 14.30 12.02 3.05
CA THR A 56 14.06 13.24 3.82
C THR A 56 13.66 14.33 2.84
N PRO A 57 12.46 14.94 2.97
CA PRO A 57 12.10 16.07 2.14
C PRO A 57 13.14 17.18 2.35
N SER A 58 13.46 17.94 1.31
CA SER A 58 14.36 19.09 1.47
C SER A 58 13.69 20.16 2.34
N GLU A 59 14.50 20.89 3.12
CA GLU A 59 14.05 22.01 3.96
C GLU A 59 13.16 23.00 3.19
N ASP A 60 13.53 23.28 1.94
CA ASP A 60 12.76 24.15 1.04
C ASP A 60 11.40 23.55 0.64
N SER A 61 11.31 22.22 0.54
CA SER A 61 10.05 21.53 0.25
C SER A 61 9.12 21.54 1.45
N VAL A 62 9.65 21.45 2.66
CA VAL A 62 8.84 21.47 3.89
C VAL A 62 8.31 22.87 4.17
N LYS A 63 9.10 23.93 3.96
CA LYS A 63 8.68 25.32 4.21
C LYS A 63 7.70 25.87 3.18
N LYS A 64 7.73 25.33 1.95
CA LYS A 64 6.89 25.81 0.84
C LYS A 64 5.49 25.21 0.83
N VAL A 65 5.28 24.05 1.47
CA VAL A 65 3.99 23.36 1.42
C VAL A 65 3.06 23.93 2.48
N GLU A 66 2.00 24.60 2.03
CA GLU A 66 0.90 25.02 2.89
C GLU A 66 0.03 23.80 3.23
N TYR A 67 -0.33 23.66 4.51
CA TYR A 67 -1.20 22.57 4.96
C TYR A 67 -2.63 22.80 4.44
N GLN A 68 -3.19 21.79 3.76
CA GLN A 68 -4.54 21.84 3.20
C GLN A 68 -5.31 20.55 3.54
N GLN A 69 -6.65 20.61 3.53
CA GLN A 69 -7.45 19.39 3.64
C GLN A 69 -7.20 18.50 2.42
N GLY A 70 -7.16 17.18 2.59
CA GLY A 70 -6.79 16.24 1.52
C GLY A 70 -7.61 16.36 0.23
N LYS A 71 -8.85 16.84 0.32
CA LYS A 71 -9.72 17.14 -0.83
C LYS A 71 -9.20 18.30 -1.71
N ASP A 72 -8.45 19.23 -1.12
CA ASP A 72 -7.94 20.44 -1.75
C ASP A 72 -6.50 20.24 -2.24
N ILE A 73 -5.84 19.14 -1.86
CA ILE A 73 -4.48 18.81 -2.30
C ILE A 73 -4.52 18.29 -3.74
N ILE A 74 -3.89 19.03 -4.65
CA ILE A 74 -3.72 18.62 -6.04
C ILE A 74 -2.52 17.68 -6.14
N PHE A 75 -2.76 16.37 -6.19
CA PHE A 75 -1.72 15.34 -6.33
C PHE A 75 -1.13 15.20 -7.74
N ASN A 76 -1.40 16.15 -8.64
CA ASN A 76 -0.95 16.03 -10.02
C ASN A 76 0.54 16.40 -10.17
N ASN A 77 1.25 15.71 -11.05
CA ASN A 77 2.69 15.86 -11.21
C ASN A 77 3.04 17.27 -11.72
N SER A 78 3.74 18.06 -10.92
CA SER A 78 4.14 19.44 -11.23
C SER A 78 4.98 19.58 -12.51
N GLN A 79 5.62 18.50 -13.00
CA GLN A 79 6.34 18.52 -14.27
C GLN A 79 5.42 18.56 -15.50
N GLN A 80 4.17 18.08 -15.39
CA GLN A 80 3.22 18.12 -16.50
C GLN A 80 2.69 19.54 -16.76
N TYR A 81 2.76 20.44 -15.78
CA TYR A 81 2.30 21.82 -15.94
C TYR A 81 3.30 22.71 -16.71
N LYS A 82 4.60 22.38 -16.69
CA LYS A 82 5.64 23.22 -17.36
C LYS A 82 5.74 23.00 -18.87
N LYS A 83 5.28 21.87 -19.37
CA LYS A 83 5.12 21.66 -20.81
C LYS A 83 3.67 21.97 -21.13
N GLY A 84 3.41 23.04 -21.87
CA GLY A 84 2.06 23.50 -22.27
C GLY A 84 1.29 22.53 -23.18
N GLN A 85 1.26 21.24 -22.84
CA GLN A 85 0.27 20.32 -23.34
C GLN A 85 -0.93 20.40 -22.41
N SER A 86 -1.93 21.13 -22.89
CA SER A 86 -3.34 20.99 -22.51
C SER A 86 -3.71 19.50 -22.56
N SER A 87 -3.44 18.79 -21.47
CA SER A 87 -4.06 17.52 -21.19
C SER A 87 -5.41 17.91 -20.61
N LYS A 88 -6.45 17.63 -21.40
CA LYS A 88 -7.88 17.71 -21.08
C LYS A 88 -8.06 17.85 -19.58
N GLY A 89 -8.48 19.04 -19.15
CA GLY A 89 -8.74 19.32 -17.74
C GLY A 89 -9.46 18.14 -17.15
N HIS A 90 -8.94 17.63 -16.03
CA HIS A 90 -9.67 16.67 -15.22
C HIS A 90 -11.09 17.20 -15.14
N SER A 91 -12.03 16.48 -15.77
CA SER A 91 -13.43 16.81 -15.64
C SER A 91 -13.65 17.01 -14.17
N ALA A 92 -14.21 18.17 -13.78
CA ALA A 92 -14.58 18.41 -12.40
C ALA A 92 -15.19 17.10 -11.87
N PRO A 93 -14.72 16.58 -10.71
CA PRO A 93 -15.23 15.32 -10.19
C PRO A 93 -16.75 15.37 -10.36
N PRO A 94 -17.39 14.34 -10.94
CA PRO A 94 -18.84 14.35 -11.11
C PRO A 94 -19.40 14.80 -9.77
N ALA A 95 -20.19 15.88 -9.81
CA ALA A 95 -20.73 16.49 -8.61
C ALA A 95 -21.67 15.46 -7.98
N PHE A 96 -21.09 14.55 -7.19
CA PHE A 96 -21.85 13.63 -6.38
C PHE A 96 -22.66 14.53 -5.46
N PRO A 97 -24.00 14.36 -5.40
CA PRO A 97 -24.79 15.11 -4.46
C PRO A 97 -24.18 14.91 -3.06
N PRO A 98 -24.03 15.98 -2.27
CA PRO A 98 -23.51 15.86 -0.93
C PRO A 98 -24.40 14.86 -0.18
N LEU A 99 -23.77 13.81 0.36
CA LEU A 99 -24.47 12.74 1.09
C LEU A 99 -25.32 13.37 2.20
N THR A 100 -26.62 13.12 2.19
CA THR A 100 -27.52 13.70 3.18
C THR A 100 -27.31 13.04 4.54
N ALA A 101 -27.59 13.76 5.63
CA ALA A 101 -27.47 13.22 6.98
C ALA A 101 -28.33 11.95 7.19
N ALA A 102 -29.47 11.86 6.51
CA ALA A 102 -30.34 10.70 6.53
C ALA A 102 -29.68 9.48 5.88
N GLU A 103 -29.09 9.64 4.69
CA GLU A 103 -28.38 8.57 3.99
C GLU A 103 -27.15 8.09 4.77
N GLN A 104 -26.42 9.03 5.39
CA GLN A 104 -25.30 8.71 6.26
C GLN A 104 -25.74 7.89 7.50
N ALA A 105 -26.85 8.26 8.13
CA ALA A 105 -27.41 7.50 9.25
C ALA A 105 -27.88 6.10 8.83
N GLN A 106 -28.52 5.96 7.66
CA GLN A 106 -28.92 4.66 7.10
C GLN A 106 -27.70 3.77 6.82
N LEU A 107 -26.62 4.33 6.27
CA LEU A 107 -25.37 3.61 6.05
C LEU A 107 -24.80 3.09 7.36
N TYR A 108 -24.68 3.93 8.39
CA TYR A 108 -24.14 3.51 9.68
C TYR A 108 -24.99 2.44 10.37
N ASN A 109 -26.32 2.57 10.30
CA ASN A 109 -27.22 1.55 10.82
C ASN A 109 -27.02 0.20 10.10
N THR A 110 -26.92 0.23 8.76
CA THR A 110 -26.64 -0.97 7.95
C THR A 110 -25.31 -1.62 8.35
N LEU A 111 -24.25 -0.82 8.50
CA LEU A 111 -22.93 -1.31 8.91
C LEU A 111 -22.95 -1.91 10.32
N SER A 112 -23.74 -1.36 11.24
CA SER A 112 -23.85 -1.87 12.61
C SER A 112 -24.49 -3.26 12.68
N GLN A 113 -25.29 -3.61 11.66
CA GLN A 113 -26.01 -4.87 11.58
C GLN A 113 -25.28 -5.92 10.73
N CYS A 114 -24.14 -5.58 10.10
CA CYS A 114 -23.38 -6.51 9.30
C CYS A 114 -22.86 -7.69 10.14
N ARG A 115 -23.13 -8.92 9.66
CA ARG A 115 -22.65 -10.17 10.25
C ARG A 115 -21.88 -10.98 9.21
N THR A 116 -20.97 -11.83 9.67
CA THR A 116 -20.30 -12.80 8.77
C THR A 116 -21.27 -13.90 8.38
N GLN A 117 -20.88 -14.69 7.37
CA GLN A 117 -21.60 -15.87 6.91
C GLN A 117 -21.78 -16.95 8.02
N GLU A 118 -21.02 -16.83 9.11
CA GLU A 118 -21.04 -17.69 10.29
C GLU A 118 -21.81 -17.04 11.47
N GLU A 119 -22.68 -16.06 11.19
CA GLU A 119 -23.48 -15.28 12.16
C GLU A 119 -22.67 -14.50 13.22
N GLN A 120 -21.35 -14.39 13.06
CA GLN A 120 -20.53 -13.59 13.97
C GLN A 120 -20.72 -12.11 13.71
N ILE A 121 -20.80 -11.33 14.79
CA ILE A 121 -20.95 -9.88 14.73
C ILE A 121 -19.67 -9.27 14.15
N ILE A 122 -19.78 -8.63 12.98
CA ILE A 122 -18.67 -7.85 12.42
C ILE A 122 -18.72 -6.47 13.08
N LYS A 123 -17.59 -6.05 13.65
CA LYS A 123 -17.42 -4.71 14.18
C LYS A 123 -16.65 -3.85 13.17
N PRO A 124 -17.31 -3.18 12.22
CA PRO A 124 -16.62 -2.36 11.24
C PRO A 124 -15.89 -1.21 11.93
N VAL A 125 -14.58 -1.08 11.69
CA VAL A 125 -13.69 -0.11 12.35
C VAL A 125 -14.16 1.33 12.17
N VAL A 126 -14.80 1.64 11.03
CA VAL A 126 -15.31 3.00 10.76
C VAL A 126 -16.32 3.49 11.81
N LEU A 127 -17.06 2.61 12.49
CA LEU A 127 -17.99 3.00 13.54
C LEU A 127 -17.31 3.35 14.87
N SER A 128 -16.03 3.00 15.04
CA SER A 128 -15.26 3.36 16.25
C SER A 128 -15.01 4.86 16.40
N VAL A 129 -15.06 5.62 15.30
CA VAL A 129 -14.91 7.09 15.30
C VAL A 129 -16.24 7.83 15.34
N VAL A 130 -17.37 7.13 15.14
CA VAL A 130 -18.71 7.72 15.20
C VAL A 130 -19.19 7.69 16.64
N LYS A 131 -19.38 8.87 17.24
CA LYS A 131 -19.67 9.03 18.69
C LYS A 131 -20.78 8.11 19.22
N GLU A 132 -21.85 7.91 18.45
CA GLU A 132 -23.01 7.09 18.84
C GLU A 132 -22.69 5.59 18.90
N TYR A 133 -21.74 5.10 18.10
CA TYR A 133 -21.39 3.67 17.98
C TYR A 133 -20.06 3.33 18.68
N ALA A 134 -19.20 4.33 18.88
CA ALA A 134 -17.84 4.19 19.40
C ALA A 134 -17.75 3.48 20.76
N ALA A 135 -18.76 3.63 21.62
CA ALA A 135 -18.79 3.00 22.94
C ALA A 135 -18.64 1.47 22.88
N SER A 136 -19.13 0.83 21.81
CA SER A 136 -19.05 -0.63 21.62
C SER A 136 -17.67 -1.14 21.16
N TYR A 137 -16.74 -0.22 20.85
CA TYR A 137 -15.39 -0.48 20.36
C TYR A 137 -14.31 -0.21 21.41
N VAL A 138 -14.70 0.18 22.62
CA VAL A 138 -13.75 0.38 23.72
C VAL A 138 -13.07 -0.95 24.06
N PRO A 139 -11.73 -1.01 24.05
CA PRO A 139 -11.01 -2.23 24.40
C PRO A 139 -11.31 -2.63 25.83
N LYS A 140 -11.48 -3.93 26.09
CA LYS A 140 -11.68 -4.46 27.46
C LYS A 140 -10.55 -4.07 28.41
N ALA A 141 -9.34 -3.86 27.89
CA ALA A 141 -8.22 -3.37 28.68
C ALA A 141 -8.53 -2.03 29.36
N VAL A 142 -9.24 -1.12 28.69
CA VAL A 142 -9.63 0.18 29.28
C VAL A 142 -10.66 0.03 30.41
N MET A 143 -11.38 -1.10 30.46
CA MET A 143 -12.30 -1.41 31.55
C MET A 143 -11.63 -2.11 32.74
N LEU A 144 -10.34 -2.45 32.64
CA LEU A 144 -9.58 -2.93 33.79
C LEU A 144 -9.17 -1.72 34.62
N ASP A 145 -9.15 -1.87 35.95
CA ASP A 145 -8.52 -0.91 36.89
C ASP A 145 -6.99 -0.91 36.69
N LEU A 146 -6.56 -0.47 35.51
CA LEU A 146 -5.16 -0.25 35.19
C LEU A 146 -4.69 1.05 35.83
N PRO A 147 -3.44 1.10 36.30
CA PRO A 147 -2.85 2.35 36.79
C PRO A 147 -2.90 3.43 35.71
N GLU A 148 -3.04 4.69 36.12
CA GLU A 148 -3.04 5.83 35.19
C GLU A 148 -1.83 5.75 34.25
N PRO A 149 -2.01 5.99 32.94
CA PRO A 149 -0.90 5.98 32.00
C PRO A 149 0.12 7.03 32.42
N LEU A 150 1.41 6.68 32.34
CA LEU A 150 2.52 7.53 32.78
C LEU A 150 2.43 8.96 32.21
N THR A 151 1.92 9.11 30.98
CA THR A 151 1.69 10.41 30.33
C THR A 151 0.83 11.35 31.18
N ASN A 152 -0.21 10.85 31.84
CA ASN A 152 -1.09 11.64 32.71
C ASN A 152 -0.40 12.03 34.03
N LEU A 153 0.63 11.31 34.46
CA LEU A 153 1.39 11.64 35.68
C LEU A 153 2.37 12.80 35.44
N TYR A 154 2.95 12.88 34.25
CA TYR A 154 3.89 13.96 33.90
C TYR A 154 3.18 15.31 33.69
N ASP A 155 1.96 15.32 33.15
CA ASP A 155 1.18 16.57 32.99
C ASP A 155 0.79 17.20 34.34
N LYS A 156 0.60 16.38 35.39
CA LYS A 156 0.30 16.86 36.75
C LYS A 156 1.51 17.50 37.45
N GLN A 157 2.74 17.19 37.02
CA GLN A 157 3.97 17.74 37.59
C GLN A 157 4.44 19.04 36.90
N ALA A 158 3.82 19.40 35.77
CA ALA A 158 4.18 20.58 34.98
C ALA A 158 3.32 21.83 35.27
N ARG A 159 2.57 21.85 36.37
CA ARG A 159 1.71 22.98 36.77
C ARG A 159 2.02 23.49 38.17
#